data_AF-A0A969KQ04-F1
#
_entry.id   AF-A0A969KQ04-F1
#
_cell.length_a   1.000
_cell.length_b   1.000
_cell.length_c   1.000
_cell.angle_alpha   90.00
_cell.angle_beta   90.00
_cell.angle_gamma   90.00
#
_symmetry.space_group_name_H-M   'P 1'
#
loop_
_entity.id
_entity.type
_entity.pdbx_description
1 polymer ?
#
loop_
_entity_poly.entity_id
_entity_poly.type
_entity_poly.pdbx_seq_one_letter_code
_entity_poly.pdbx_strand_id
1 'polypeptide(L)'
;MADQLIVDENTVSETLALNGGPRSFAGRTHRAEPKIGVDEFLSVAERFGFSSDALDRIRAAVTDEDLGSGPNLAKYATAYPSATKGAAFEQAARDLFGSRFALGVSSGTAALHCAFVAAGVGPGTEVIVPAIGFYATAAMVIQAK
;
A
#
# COMPACT_ATOMS: atom_id res chain seq x y z
N MET A 1 23.70 55.74 -2.76
CA MET A 1 22.31 56.01 -2.35
C MET A 1 21.65 54.65 -2.30
N ALA A 2 21.39 54.17 -1.08
CA ALA A 2 21.00 52.79 -0.81
C ALA A 2 19.50 52.61 -1.08
N ASP A 3 19.16 51.64 -1.92
CA ASP A 3 17.77 51.27 -2.18
C ASP A 3 17.47 50.02 -1.33
N GLN A 4 16.90 50.24 -0.15
CA GLN A 4 16.37 49.20 0.70
C GLN A 4 15.07 48.72 0.09
N LEU A 5 15.11 47.56 -0.59
CA LEU A 5 13.93 46.76 -0.91
C LEU A 5 13.26 46.34 0.41
N ILE A 6 12.25 47.09 0.82
CA ILE A 6 11.30 46.71 1.86
C ILE A 6 10.50 45.54 1.27
N VAL A 7 10.89 44.32 1.65
CA VAL A 7 10.09 43.12 1.38
C VAL A 7 8.91 43.18 2.35
N ASP A 8 7.71 43.43 1.81
CA ASP A 8 6.47 43.55 2.58
C ASP A 8 6.20 42.24 3.36
N GLU A 9 6.13 42.34 4.70
CA GLU A 9 5.91 41.21 5.60
C GLU A 9 4.61 40.46 5.27
N ASN A 10 3.62 41.16 4.70
CA ASN A 10 2.36 40.56 4.27
C ASN A 10 2.56 39.59 3.09
N THR A 11 3.45 39.90 2.14
CA THR A 11 3.72 39.04 0.98
C THR A 11 4.45 37.76 1.38
N VAL A 12 5.33 37.84 2.39
CA VAL A 12 6.02 36.68 2.97
C VAL A 12 5.02 35.82 3.76
N SER A 13 4.14 36.42 4.54
CA SER A 13 3.11 35.73 5.31
C SER A 13 2.09 35.00 4.42
N GLU A 14 1.60 35.63 3.35
CA GLU A 14 0.71 34.97 2.38
C GLU A 14 1.39 33.82 1.65
N THR A 15 2.67 33.97 1.29
CA THR A 15 3.46 32.92 0.65
C THR A 15 3.67 31.72 1.58
N LEU A 16 3.92 31.96 2.87
CA LEU A 16 4.03 30.91 3.90
C LEU A 16 2.68 30.28 4.24
N ALA A 17 1.58 31.04 4.19
CA ALA A 17 0.24 30.51 4.39
C ALA A 17 -0.17 29.55 3.26
N LEU A 18 0.22 29.85 2.01
CA LEU A 18 -0.05 29.02 0.85
C LEU A 18 0.92 27.84 0.70
N ASN A 19 2.21 28.02 0.99
CA ASN A 19 3.26 27.03 0.70
C ASN A 19 3.85 26.36 1.95
N GLY A 20 3.41 26.76 3.15
CA GLY A 20 3.97 26.32 4.41
C GLY A 20 5.32 26.98 4.74
N GLY A 21 5.80 26.71 5.95
CA GLY A 21 7.17 27.07 6.38
C GLY A 21 8.26 26.38 5.55
N PRO A 22 9.54 26.70 5.82
CA PRO A 22 10.66 25.98 5.22
C PRO A 22 10.45 24.47 5.39
N ARG A 23 10.66 23.70 4.32
CA ARG A 23 10.51 22.24 4.40
C ARG A 23 11.43 21.75 5.52
N SER A 24 10.88 20.97 6.45
CA SER A 24 11.63 20.31 7.52
C SER A 24 12.66 19.30 6.97
N PHE A 25 12.62 19.01 5.68
CA PHE A 25 13.50 18.10 4.99
C PHE A 25 13.81 18.61 3.56
N ALA A 26 15.10 18.83 3.28
CA ALA A 26 15.56 19.40 2.00
C ALA A 26 15.53 18.41 0.82
N GLY A 27 15.44 17.11 1.09
CA GLY A 27 15.45 16.04 0.09
C GLY A 27 16.31 14.85 0.53
N ARG A 28 16.12 13.69 -0.13
CA ARG A 28 16.96 12.50 0.08
C ARG A 28 18.10 12.50 -0.93
N THR A 29 19.33 12.36 -0.45
CA THR A 29 20.54 12.25 -1.29
C THR A 29 20.89 10.80 -1.64
N HIS A 30 20.34 9.83 -0.91
CA HIS A 30 20.63 8.40 -1.08
C HIS A 30 19.39 7.61 -1.50
N ARG A 31 19.61 6.48 -2.18
CA ARG A 31 18.57 5.48 -2.45
C ARG A 31 17.97 5.06 -1.10
N ALA A 32 16.65 4.93 -1.03
CA ALA A 32 16.02 4.44 0.18
C ALA A 32 16.42 2.98 0.40
N GLU A 33 17.08 2.71 1.51
CA GLU A 33 17.38 1.35 1.96
C GLU A 33 16.23 0.85 2.84
N PRO A 34 15.79 -0.41 2.68
CA PRO A 34 14.81 -1.00 3.55
C PRO A 34 15.34 -1.12 4.98
N LYS A 35 14.43 -1.10 5.95
CA LYS A 35 14.78 -1.19 7.39
C LYS A 35 15.35 -2.54 7.80
N ILE A 36 15.07 -3.59 7.04
CA ILE A 36 15.54 -4.95 7.26
C ILE A 36 16.18 -5.48 5.98
N GLY A 37 17.23 -6.29 6.11
CA GLY A 37 17.90 -6.92 4.96
C GLY A 37 17.20 -8.21 4.50
N VAL A 38 17.62 -8.74 3.35
CA VAL A 38 17.11 -10.00 2.79
C VAL A 38 17.27 -11.17 3.76
N ASP A 39 18.46 -11.32 4.36
CA ASP A 39 18.72 -12.43 5.28
C ASP A 39 17.88 -12.32 6.57
N GLU A 40 17.70 -11.10 7.08
CA GLU A 40 16.83 -10.85 8.23
C GLU A 40 15.37 -11.19 7.90
N PHE A 41 14.87 -10.76 6.74
CA PHE A 41 13.54 -11.12 6.27
C PHE A 41 13.37 -12.64 6.11
N LEU A 42 14.36 -13.33 5.54
CA LEU A 42 14.31 -14.78 5.36
C LEU A 42 14.32 -15.53 6.69
N SER A 43 15.04 -15.04 7.69
CA SER A 43 15.03 -15.64 9.04
C SER A 43 13.63 -15.66 9.67
N VAL A 44 12.79 -14.68 9.31
CA VAL A 44 11.38 -14.63 9.70
C VAL A 44 10.56 -15.59 8.84
N ALA A 45 10.79 -15.62 7.52
CA ALA A 45 10.09 -16.50 6.59
C ALA A 45 10.28 -18.00 6.92
N GLU A 46 11.48 -18.40 7.33
CA GLU A 46 11.80 -19.77 7.73
C GLU A 46 10.94 -20.29 8.90
N ARG A 47 10.42 -19.39 9.75
CA ARG A 47 9.55 -19.76 10.87
C ARG A 47 8.17 -20.24 10.43
N PHE A 48 7.76 -19.97 9.20
CA PHE A 48 6.44 -20.34 8.68
C PHE A 48 6.39 -21.76 8.08
N GLY A 49 7.50 -22.51 8.11
CA GLY A 49 7.52 -23.90 7.65
C GLY A 49 7.35 -24.07 6.14
N PHE A 50 7.77 -23.07 5.36
CA PHE A 50 7.78 -23.16 3.90
C PHE A 50 8.78 -24.22 3.41
N SER A 51 8.54 -24.78 2.22
CA SER A 51 9.50 -25.67 1.57
C SER A 51 10.78 -24.92 1.16
N SER A 52 11.88 -25.64 0.97
CA SER A 52 13.12 -25.04 0.44
C SER A 52 12.90 -24.34 -0.90
N ASP A 53 12.15 -24.95 -1.81
CA ASP A 53 11.77 -24.34 -3.10
C ASP A 53 11.01 -23.02 -2.91
N ALA A 54 10.06 -22.97 -1.96
CA ALA A 54 9.33 -21.75 -1.67
C ALA A 54 10.23 -20.67 -1.06
N LEU A 55 11.14 -21.04 -0.16
CA LEU A 55 12.13 -20.12 0.42
C LEU A 55 13.11 -19.58 -0.64
N ASP A 56 13.54 -20.41 -1.58
CA ASP A 56 14.40 -20.01 -2.70
C ASP A 56 13.69 -19.01 -3.61
N ARG A 57 12.41 -19.26 -3.91
CA ARG A 57 11.56 -18.33 -4.68
C ARG A 57 11.34 -17.01 -3.93
N ILE A 58 11.12 -17.06 -2.62
CA ILE A 58 10.99 -15.87 -1.78
C ILE A 58 12.30 -15.08 -1.80
N ARG A 59 13.44 -15.74 -1.57
CA ARG A 59 14.78 -15.14 -1.62
C ARG A 59 14.99 -14.44 -2.97
N ALA A 60 14.75 -15.14 -4.08
CA ALA A 60 14.87 -14.56 -5.42
C ALA A 60 14.01 -13.30 -5.58
N ALA A 61 12.76 -13.32 -5.09
CA ALA A 61 11.84 -12.19 -5.20
C ALA A 61 12.23 -10.98 -4.34
N VAL A 62 12.92 -11.19 -3.21
CA VAL A 62 13.35 -10.08 -2.31
C VAL A 62 14.79 -9.61 -2.55
N THR A 63 15.63 -10.44 -3.18
CA THR A 63 17.01 -10.07 -3.56
C THR A 63 17.04 -9.19 -4.80
N ASP A 64 16.12 -9.39 -5.74
CA ASP A 64 15.95 -8.53 -6.91
C ASP A 64 15.24 -7.24 -6.50
N GLU A 65 15.94 -6.37 -5.74
CA GLU A 65 15.45 -5.06 -5.30
C GLU A 65 15.35 -4.07 -6.48
N ASP A 66 14.50 -4.38 -7.46
CA ASP A 66 13.86 -3.34 -8.26
C ASP A 66 12.68 -2.75 -7.47
N LEU A 67 13.03 -2.04 -6.39
CA LEU A 67 12.19 -0.94 -5.89
C LEU A 67 12.24 0.28 -6.82
N GLY A 68 13.12 0.25 -7.84
CA GLY A 68 13.22 1.23 -8.93
C GLY A 68 13.32 2.69 -8.50
N SER A 69 13.28 3.57 -9.50
CA SER A 69 12.78 4.95 -9.36
C SER A 69 11.31 5.05 -9.81
N GLY A 70 10.63 3.90 -9.94
CA GLY A 70 9.23 3.79 -10.33
C GLY A 70 8.77 2.32 -10.24
N PRO A 71 7.46 2.04 -10.38
CA PRO A 71 6.32 2.87 -10.06
C PRO A 71 5.91 2.69 -8.59
N ASN A 72 5.10 3.61 -8.08
CA ASN A 72 4.58 3.57 -6.72
C ASN A 72 3.89 2.22 -6.37
N LEU A 73 3.87 1.90 -5.07
CA LEU A 73 3.03 0.81 -4.54
C LEU A 73 1.53 1.16 -4.62
N ALA A 74 1.22 2.46 -4.61
CA ALA A 74 -0.14 2.97 -4.61
C ALA A 74 -0.73 3.00 -6.03
N LYS A 75 -1.71 2.14 -6.29
CA LYS A 75 -2.53 2.16 -7.51
C LYS A 75 -3.20 3.52 -7.76
N TYR A 76 -3.61 4.21 -6.69
CA TYR A 76 -4.28 5.51 -6.74
C TYR A 76 -3.38 6.58 -6.10
N ALA A 77 -2.32 6.99 -6.79
CA ALA A 77 -1.60 8.22 -6.44
C ALA A 77 -2.10 9.40 -7.28
N THR A 78 -1.90 10.62 -6.76
CA THR A 78 -2.36 11.89 -7.35
C THR A 78 -1.72 12.23 -8.70
N ALA A 79 -0.75 11.46 -9.18
CA ALA A 79 -0.23 11.53 -10.54
C ALA A 79 -0.25 10.12 -11.11
N TYR A 80 -1.16 9.84 -12.04
CA TYR A 80 -1.33 8.57 -12.75
C TYR A 80 -0.01 8.03 -13.29
N PRO A 81 0.64 7.06 -12.63
CA PRO A 81 1.81 6.41 -13.17
C PRO A 81 1.34 5.22 -14.03
N SER A 82 1.88 5.12 -15.25
CA SER A 82 1.66 3.96 -16.09
C SER A 82 2.39 2.75 -15.49
N ALA A 83 1.59 1.74 -15.11
CA ALA A 83 1.94 0.52 -14.39
C ALA A 83 2.35 0.76 -12.93
N THR A 84 1.75 0.06 -11.97
CA THR A 84 2.16 0.05 -10.55
C THR A 84 2.51 -1.37 -10.16
N LYS A 85 3.37 -1.58 -9.13
CA LYS A 85 3.59 -2.94 -8.61
C LYS A 85 2.28 -3.55 -8.07
N GLY A 86 1.33 -2.70 -7.64
CA GLY A 86 -0.03 -3.12 -7.30
C GLY A 86 -0.82 -3.69 -8.49
N ALA A 87 -0.72 -3.08 -9.67
CA ALA A 87 -1.36 -3.61 -10.89
C ALA A 87 -0.75 -4.95 -11.33
N ALA A 88 0.58 -5.12 -11.19
CA ALA A 88 1.25 -6.39 -11.43
C ALA A 88 0.79 -7.47 -10.44
N PHE A 89 0.65 -7.12 -9.16
CA PHE A 89 0.12 -8.03 -8.14
C PHE A 89 -1.33 -8.46 -8.44
N GLU A 90 -2.20 -7.54 -8.84
CA GLU A 90 -3.56 -7.87 -9.25
C GLU A 90 -3.60 -8.78 -10.49
N GLN A 91 -2.69 -8.58 -11.46
CA GLN A 91 -2.55 -9.49 -12.61
C GLN A 91 -2.15 -10.90 -12.15
N ALA A 92 -1.10 -11.01 -11.34
CA ALA A 92 -0.67 -12.29 -10.78
C ALA A 92 -1.79 -12.97 -9.98
N ALA A 93 -2.60 -12.21 -9.23
CA ALA A 93 -3.75 -12.74 -8.52
C ALA A 93 -4.85 -13.26 -9.46
N ARG A 94 -5.15 -12.56 -10.57
CA ARG A 94 -6.09 -13.05 -11.58
C ARG A 94 -5.63 -14.39 -12.16
N ASP A 95 -4.36 -14.48 -12.51
CA ASP A 95 -3.79 -15.67 -13.13
C ASP A 95 -3.76 -16.85 -12.13
N LEU A 96 -3.38 -16.58 -10.87
CA LEU A 96 -3.34 -17.59 -9.81
C LEU A 96 -4.73 -18.13 -9.45
N PHE A 97 -5.73 -17.26 -9.33
CA PHE A 97 -7.07 -17.66 -8.88
C PHE A 97 -8.04 -17.96 -10.04
N GLY A 98 -7.64 -17.76 -11.30
CA GLY A 98 -8.51 -17.93 -12.46
C GLY A 98 -9.67 -16.93 -12.51
N SER A 99 -9.52 -15.76 -11.89
CA SER A 99 -10.56 -14.73 -11.84
C SER A 99 -10.45 -13.74 -12.98
N ARG A 100 -11.59 -13.30 -13.53
CA ARG A 100 -11.64 -12.22 -14.54
C ARG A 100 -11.13 -10.88 -13.99
N PHE A 101 -11.31 -10.64 -12.70
CA PHE A 101 -10.95 -9.37 -12.03
C PHE A 101 -10.25 -9.62 -10.70
N ALA A 102 -9.35 -8.72 -10.31
CA ALA A 102 -8.74 -8.70 -8.98
C ALA A 102 -8.52 -7.24 -8.54
N LEU A 103 -8.75 -6.97 -7.25
CA LEU A 103 -8.53 -5.67 -6.64
C LEU A 103 -7.64 -5.82 -5.41
N GLY A 104 -6.47 -5.17 -5.43
CA GLY A 104 -5.56 -5.13 -4.29
C GLY A 104 -6.07 -4.16 -3.23
N VAL A 105 -6.18 -4.64 -2.00
CA VAL A 105 -6.57 -3.86 -0.82
C VAL A 105 -5.54 -4.02 0.30
N SER A 106 -5.69 -3.27 1.39
CA SER A 106 -4.69 -3.21 2.46
C SER A 106 -4.60 -4.47 3.34
N SER A 107 -5.64 -5.30 3.39
CA SER A 107 -5.67 -6.53 4.21
C SER A 107 -6.81 -7.48 3.81
N GLY A 108 -6.78 -8.72 4.32
CA GLY A 108 -7.89 -9.67 4.15
C GLY A 108 -9.21 -9.21 4.78
N THR A 109 -9.16 -8.52 5.93
CA THR A 109 -10.34 -7.91 6.55
C THR A 109 -10.94 -6.82 5.67
N ALA A 110 -10.10 -5.95 5.08
CA ALA A 110 -10.56 -4.96 4.11
C ALA A 110 -11.15 -5.62 2.86
N ALA A 111 -10.58 -6.74 2.40
CA ALA A 111 -11.09 -7.48 1.25
C ALA A 111 -12.51 -8.01 1.51
N LEU A 112 -12.73 -8.62 2.69
CA LEU A 112 -14.06 -9.09 3.10
C LEU A 112 -15.07 -7.95 3.20
N HIS A 113 -14.67 -6.82 3.78
CA HIS A 113 -15.54 -5.65 3.88
C HIS A 113 -15.97 -5.14 2.49
N CYS A 114 -15.01 -4.92 1.59
CA CYS A 114 -15.30 -4.49 0.22
C CYS A 114 -16.19 -5.50 -0.52
N ALA A 115 -15.96 -6.81 -0.33
CA ALA A 115 -16.74 -7.86 -0.96
C ALA A 115 -18.20 -7.85 -0.48
N PHE A 116 -18.44 -7.75 0.84
CA PHE A 116 -19.80 -7.69 1.38
C PHE A 116 -20.55 -6.44 0.96
N VAL A 117 -19.90 -5.27 0.98
CA VAL A 117 -20.49 -4.02 0.49
C VAL A 117 -20.82 -4.13 -1.01
N ALA A 118 -19.90 -4.64 -1.82
CA ALA A 118 -20.14 -4.84 -3.25
C ALA A 118 -21.27 -5.84 -3.55
N ALA A 119 -21.47 -6.84 -2.68
CA ALA A 119 -22.56 -7.79 -2.77
C ALA A 119 -23.91 -7.23 -2.27
N GLY A 120 -23.94 -6.00 -1.74
CA GLY A 120 -25.15 -5.35 -1.22
C GLY A 120 -25.57 -5.83 0.16
N VAL A 121 -24.64 -6.40 0.95
CA VAL A 121 -24.92 -6.78 2.33
C VAL A 121 -25.18 -5.53 3.16
N GLY A 122 -26.29 -5.56 3.91
CA GLY A 122 -26.68 -4.49 4.81
C GLY A 122 -27.77 -4.94 5.79
N PRO A 123 -28.39 -4.01 6.53
CA PRO A 123 -29.45 -4.33 7.49
C PRO A 123 -30.57 -5.18 6.87
N GLY A 124 -30.91 -6.28 7.55
CA GLY A 124 -31.90 -7.26 7.06
C GLY A 124 -31.34 -8.34 6.13
N THR A 125 -30.06 -8.27 5.75
CA THR A 125 -29.39 -9.34 5.00
C THR A 125 -28.93 -10.44 5.95
N GLU A 126 -29.27 -11.68 5.65
CA GLU A 126 -28.74 -12.86 6.34
C GLU A 126 -27.51 -13.41 5.59
N VAL A 127 -26.41 -13.60 6.31
CA VAL A 127 -25.18 -14.17 5.75
C VAL A 127 -24.77 -15.39 6.57
N ILE A 128 -24.66 -16.53 5.90
CA ILE A 128 -24.20 -17.78 6.54
C ILE A 128 -22.68 -17.74 6.65
N VAL A 129 -22.17 -17.94 7.86
CA VAL A 129 -20.74 -18.05 8.14
C VAL A 129 -20.45 -19.31 8.95
N PRO A 130 -19.23 -19.89 8.87
CA PRO A 130 -18.85 -21.02 9.70
C PRO A 130 -18.93 -20.69 11.19
N ALA A 131 -19.40 -21.64 12.01
CA ALA A 131 -19.45 -21.47 13.47
C ALA A 131 -18.05 -21.36 14.10
N ILE A 132 -17.04 -21.99 13.47
CA ILE A 132 -15.63 -21.91 13.87
C ILE A 132 -14.85 -21.37 12.67
N GLY A 133 -14.28 -20.18 12.81
CA GLY A 133 -13.54 -19.49 11.76
C GLY A 133 -12.86 -18.22 12.27
N PHE A 134 -12.23 -17.46 11.37
CA PHE A 134 -11.59 -16.20 11.74
C PHE A 134 -12.62 -15.08 11.94
N TYR A 135 -12.47 -14.31 13.02
CA TYR A 135 -13.39 -13.26 13.46
C TYR A 135 -13.80 -12.27 12.36
N ALA A 136 -12.86 -11.87 11.50
CA ALA A 136 -13.13 -10.90 10.43
C ALA A 136 -14.27 -11.34 9.49
N THR A 137 -14.49 -12.65 9.33
CA THR A 137 -15.56 -13.21 8.48
C THR A 137 -16.93 -12.72 8.95
N ALA A 138 -17.25 -12.87 10.24
CA ALA A 138 -18.52 -12.42 10.80
C ALA A 138 -18.53 -10.90 11.05
N ALA A 139 -17.41 -10.33 11.51
CA ALA A 139 -17.32 -8.91 11.83
C ALA A 139 -17.58 -8.02 10.61
N MET A 140 -17.10 -8.42 9.42
CA MET A 140 -17.26 -7.61 8.21
C MET A 140 -18.67 -7.67 7.62
N VAL A 141 -19.48 -8.69 7.95
CA VAL A 141 -20.92 -8.69 7.64
C VAL A 141 -21.63 -7.56 8.40
N ILE A 142 -21.30 -7.40 9.69
CA ILE A 142 -21.91 -6.39 10.56
C ILE A 142 -21.45 -4.97 10.15
N GLN A 143 -20.22 -4.84 9.67
CA GLN A 143 -19.64 -3.56 9.28
C GLN A 143 -20.06 -3.09 7.87
N ALA A 144 -20.52 -4.00 7.01
CA ALA A 144 -20.92 -3.68 5.64
C ALA A 144 -22.07 -2.65 5.63
N LYS A 145 -21.88 -1.56 4.88
CA LYS A 145 -22.84 -0.47 4.68
C LYS A 145 -22.72 0.10 3.26
#